data_AF-A0A6Y6Z0Q4-F1
#
_entry.id   AF-A0A6Y6Z0Q4-F1
#
_cell.length_a   1.000
_cell.length_b   1.000
_cell.length_c   1.000
_cell.angle_alpha   90.00
_cell.angle_beta   90.00
_cell.angle_gamma   90.00
#
_symmetry.space_group_name_H-M   'P 1'
#
loop_
_entity.id
_entity.type
_entity.pdbx_description
1 polymer ?
#
loop_
_entity_poly.entity_id
_entity_poly.type
_entity_poly.pdbx_seq_one_letter_code
_entity_poly.pdbx_strand_id
1 'polypeptide(L)'
;MSNLLNNPSKKKLLERGTPIEPTTQFKLEEVESATTTSKIDTRRAKEKSPKNKPSSVRVKKTTRDRLNALVSLNKAETVDDLLDIMIEEYVSAHVTKDEKKQLDIIIELYRSRG
;
A
#
# COMPACT_ATOMS: atom_id res chain seq x y z
N MET A 1 36.88 53.59 21.24
CA MET A 1 35.58 53.31 20.60
C MET A 1 35.63 53.91 19.19
N SER A 2 35.74 53.09 18.15
CA SER A 2 35.87 53.57 16.76
C SER A 2 34.67 53.11 15.94
N ASN A 3 34.01 54.05 15.27
CA ASN A 3 32.76 53.86 14.52
C ASN A 3 33.03 53.16 13.18
N LEU A 4 32.48 51.95 13.02
CA LEU A 4 32.64 51.09 11.85
C LEU A 4 31.43 51.09 10.88
N LEU A 5 30.52 52.05 10.99
CA LEU A 5 29.27 52.07 10.20
C LEU A 5 29.30 52.93 8.93
N ASN A 6 30.38 53.66 8.65
CA ASN A 6 30.51 54.44 7.42
C ASN A 6 31.48 53.77 6.45
N ASN A 7 31.06 52.67 5.82
CA ASN A 7 31.69 52.21 4.58
C ASN A 7 30.63 52.03 3.49
N PRO A 8 30.54 52.94 2.49
CA PRO A 8 29.61 52.83 1.37
C PRO A 8 30.16 51.88 0.29
N SER A 9 30.73 50.74 0.68
CA SER A 9 31.10 49.69 -0.26
C SER A 9 29.84 48.92 -0.64
N LYS A 10 29.14 49.46 -1.65
CA LYS A 10 28.06 48.80 -2.39
C LYS A 10 28.38 47.32 -2.53
N LYS A 11 27.53 46.47 -1.93
CA LYS A 11 27.62 45.01 -2.08
C LYS A 11 27.60 44.73 -3.58
N LYS A 12 28.74 44.37 -4.17
CA LYS A 12 28.80 43.85 -5.54
C LYS A 12 28.02 42.55 -5.51
N LEU A 13 26.75 42.60 -5.90
CA LEU A 13 26.00 41.41 -6.27
C LEU A 13 26.85 40.72 -7.34
N LEU A 14 27.23 39.47 -7.08
CA LEU A 14 27.88 38.63 -8.07
C LEU A 14 27.01 38.66 -9.34
N GLU A 15 27.59 39.05 -10.47
CA GLU A 15 26.88 38.99 -11.75
C GLU A 15 26.62 37.53 -12.06
N ARG A 16 25.37 37.12 -11.89
CA ARG A 16 24.95 35.76 -12.25
C ARG A 16 24.95 35.71 -13.78
N GLY A 17 25.72 34.77 -14.33
CA GLY A 17 25.74 34.51 -15.77
C GLY A 17 24.35 34.16 -16.33
N THR A 18 24.24 34.10 -17.65
CA THR A 18 22.99 33.83 -18.36
C THR A 18 22.28 32.59 -17.79
N PRO A 19 20.94 32.63 -17.63
CA PRO A 19 20.20 31.48 -17.13
C PRO A 19 20.43 30.27 -18.04
N ILE A 20 20.87 29.16 -17.45
CA ILE A 20 21.13 27.92 -18.17
C ILE A 20 19.81 27.16 -18.23
N GLU A 21 19.23 27.05 -19.42
CA GLU A 21 18.13 26.13 -19.68
C GLU A 21 18.67 24.73 -19.99
N PRO A 22 18.00 23.65 -19.54
CA PRO A 22 18.44 22.29 -19.81
C PRO A 22 18.30 21.96 -21.30
N THR A 23 19.41 21.58 -21.94
CA THR A 23 19.48 21.23 -23.37
C THR A 23 18.61 20.02 -23.76
N THR A 24 18.24 19.17 -22.80
CA THR A 24 17.46 17.95 -23.06
C THR A 24 16.21 17.92 -22.18
N GLN A 25 15.06 18.16 -22.80
CA GLN A 25 13.76 17.90 -22.21
C GLN A 25 13.37 16.45 -22.49
N PHE A 26 13.02 15.72 -21.44
CA PHE A 26 12.57 14.33 -21.55
C PHE A 26 11.28 14.28 -22.38
N LYS A 27 11.35 13.66 -23.57
CA LYS A 27 10.18 13.37 -24.40
C LYS A 27 9.74 11.94 -24.14
N LEU A 28 8.49 11.76 -23.72
CA LEU A 28 7.88 10.46 -23.40
C LEU A 28 7.72 9.51 -24.61
N GLU A 29 8.13 9.93 -25.82
CA GLU A 29 8.03 9.14 -27.05
C GLU A 29 9.26 8.24 -27.28
N GLU A 30 10.36 8.43 -26.54
CA GLU A 30 11.64 7.73 -26.74
C GLU A 30 11.87 6.55 -25.78
N VAL A 31 10.85 6.12 -25.03
CA VAL A 31 10.93 4.90 -24.24
C VAL A 31 10.67 3.72 -25.17
N GLU A 32 11.75 3.05 -25.56
CA GLU A 32 11.76 1.80 -26.31
C GLU A 32 10.68 0.83 -25.80
N SER A 33 9.88 0.30 -26.74
CA SER A 33 8.89 -0.73 -26.48
C SER A 33 9.58 -2.01 -26.03
N ALA A 34 9.72 -2.18 -24.70
CA ALA A 34 10.23 -3.40 -24.11
C ALA A 34 9.35 -4.59 -24.51
N THR A 35 9.97 -5.49 -25.26
CA THR A 35 9.50 -6.79 -25.70
C THR A 35 8.68 -7.51 -24.63
N THR A 36 7.44 -7.85 -24.99
CA THR A 36 6.52 -8.68 -24.20
C THR A 36 7.15 -10.04 -23.90
N THR A 37 7.67 -10.23 -22.70
CA THR A 37 7.85 -11.56 -22.14
C THR A 37 6.55 -11.94 -21.45
N SER A 38 5.83 -12.88 -22.06
CA SER A 38 4.62 -13.50 -21.53
C SER A 38 4.94 -14.25 -20.24
N LYS A 39 4.92 -13.55 -19.11
CA LYS A 39 4.69 -14.18 -17.81
C LYS A 39 3.21 -14.52 -17.76
N ILE A 40 2.94 -15.81 -17.62
CA ILE A 40 1.61 -16.39 -17.45
C ILE A 40 1.04 -15.79 -16.17
N ASP A 41 0.24 -14.73 -16.35
CA ASP A 41 -0.60 -14.14 -15.32
C ASP A 41 -1.69 -15.16 -15.01
N THR A 42 -1.47 -16.01 -14.01
CA THR A 42 -2.56 -16.72 -13.33
C THR A 42 -3.32 -15.71 -12.47
N ARG A 43 -3.87 -14.67 -13.10
CA ARG A 43 -4.89 -13.83 -12.48
C ARG A 43 -6.14 -14.69 -12.36
N ARG A 44 -6.26 -15.39 -11.22
CA ARG A 44 -7.57 -15.74 -10.69
C ARG A 44 -8.37 -14.44 -10.73
N ALA A 45 -9.41 -14.42 -11.54
CA ALA A 45 -10.37 -13.33 -11.54
C ALA A 45 -10.91 -13.24 -10.11
N LYS A 46 -10.38 -12.30 -9.31
CA LYS A 46 -10.96 -11.94 -8.03
C LYS A 46 -12.34 -11.40 -8.39
N GLU A 47 -13.36 -12.24 -8.17
CA GLU A 47 -14.75 -11.86 -8.16
C GLU A 47 -14.85 -10.52 -7.44
N LYS A 48 -15.48 -9.53 -8.08
CA LYS A 48 -15.66 -8.21 -7.48
C LYS A 48 -16.53 -8.39 -6.25
N SER A 49 -15.89 -8.48 -5.09
CA SER A 49 -16.58 -8.44 -3.81
C SER A 49 -17.38 -7.14 -3.74
N PRO A 50 -18.61 -7.18 -3.19
CA PRO A 50 -19.45 -5.99 -3.05
C PRO A 50 -18.65 -4.90 -2.33
N LYS A 51 -18.77 -3.64 -2.77
CA LYS A 51 -18.05 -2.46 -2.26
C LYS A 51 -17.87 -2.54 -0.73
N ASN A 52 -16.76 -3.14 -0.31
CA ASN A 52 -16.45 -3.29 1.10
C ASN A 52 -16.10 -1.89 1.60
N LYS A 53 -16.92 -1.37 2.51
CA LYS A 53 -16.56 -0.18 3.27
C LYS A 53 -15.20 -0.48 3.93
N PRO A 54 -14.22 0.42 3.84
CA PRO A 54 -12.92 0.16 4.45
C PRO A 54 -13.13 -0.03 5.95
N SER A 55 -12.87 -1.25 6.43
CA SER A 55 -12.91 -1.59 7.84
C SER A 55 -11.48 -1.56 8.38
N SER A 56 -11.34 -1.13 9.63
CA SER A 56 -10.05 -1.11 10.32
C SER A 56 -10.24 -1.68 11.71
N VAL A 57 -9.48 -2.72 12.04
CA VAL A 57 -9.50 -3.35 13.35
C VAL A 57 -8.23 -2.97 14.12
N ARG A 58 -8.41 -2.36 15.29
CA ARG A 58 -7.27 -2.06 16.17
C ARG A 58 -6.83 -3.34 16.88
N VAL A 59 -5.55 -3.69 16.71
CA VAL A 59 -4.93 -4.85 17.36
C VAL A 59 -3.87 -4.42 18.36
N LYS A 60 -3.54 -5.31 19.30
CA LYS A 60 -2.42 -5.10 20.24
C LYS A 60 -1.08 -5.16 19.48
N LYS A 61 -0.04 -4.54 20.05
CA LYS A 61 1.31 -4.56 19.47
C LYS A 61 1.83 -5.98 19.26
N THR A 62 1.66 -6.83 20.27
CA THR A 62 2.09 -8.24 20.23
C THR A 62 1.44 -9.02 19.09
N THR A 63 0.15 -8.80 18.83
CA THR A 63 -0.59 -9.47 17.74
C THR A 63 -0.18 -8.93 16.37
N ARG A 64 0.04 -7.61 16.25
CA ARG A 64 0.55 -7.00 15.01
C ARG A 64 1.91 -7.58 14.63
N ASP A 65 2.83 -7.66 15.60
CA ASP A 65 4.18 -8.15 15.36
C ASP A 65 4.16 -9.63 14.94
N ARG A 66 3.25 -10.44 15.49
CA ARG A 66 3.02 -11.84 15.06
C ARG A 66 2.48 -11.94 13.63
N LEU A 67 1.49 -11.13 13.27
CA LEU A 67 0.94 -11.12 11.90
C LEU A 67 2.01 -10.72 10.88
N ASN A 68 2.79 -9.68 11.19
CA ASN A 68 3.89 -9.26 10.34
C ASN A 68 4.96 -10.35 10.19
N ALA A 69 5.31 -11.05 11.27
CA ALA A 69 6.24 -12.17 11.20
C ALA A 69 5.73 -13.31 10.31
N LEU A 70 4.42 -13.61 10.36
CA LEU A 70 3.82 -14.65 9.50
C LEU A 70 3.83 -14.27 8.02
N VAL A 71 3.63 -12.99 7.69
CA VAL A 71 3.80 -12.47 6.33
C VAL A 71 5.26 -12.61 5.88
N SER A 72 6.23 -12.24 6.75
CA SER A 72 7.65 -12.42 6.46
C SER A 72 8.08 -13.87 6.22
N LEU A 73 7.33 -14.85 6.76
CA LEU A 73 7.56 -16.28 6.54
C LEU A 73 6.92 -16.79 5.22
N ASN A 74 6.50 -15.89 4.32
CA ASN A 74 5.88 -16.18 3.03
C ASN A 74 4.61 -17.04 3.12
N LYS A 75 3.83 -16.91 4.21
CA LYS A 75 2.51 -17.55 4.29
C LYS A 75 1.45 -16.85 3.44
N ALA A 76 1.60 -15.54 3.21
CA ALA A 76 0.73 -14.72 2.37
C ALA A 76 1.47 -13.45 1.93
N GLU A 77 0.99 -12.81 0.86
CA GLU A 77 1.55 -11.54 0.35
C GLU A 77 1.15 -10.33 1.21
N THR A 78 -0.07 -10.35 1.74
CA THR A 78 -0.64 -9.25 2.54
C THR A 78 -1.19 -9.77 3.86
N VAL A 79 -1.23 -8.91 4.90
CA VAL A 79 -1.85 -9.24 6.19
C VAL A 79 -3.34 -9.58 6.02
N ASP A 80 -4.03 -8.89 5.12
CA ASP A 80 -5.46 -9.14 4.86
C ASP A 80 -5.68 -10.52 4.23
N ASP A 81 -4.89 -10.90 3.22
CA ASP A 81 -4.97 -12.23 2.62
C ASP A 81 -4.60 -13.34 3.64
N LEU A 82 -3.65 -13.06 4.55
CA LEU A 82 -3.32 -13.99 5.64
C LEU A 82 -4.51 -14.21 6.58
N LEU A 83 -5.23 -13.14 6.92
CA LEU A 83 -6.40 -13.24 7.79
C LEU A 83 -7.52 -14.05 7.13
N ASP A 84 -7.77 -13.85 5.83
CA ASP A 84 -8.77 -14.62 5.09
C ASP A 84 -8.44 -16.13 5.11
N ILE A 85 -7.18 -16.48 4.85
CA ILE A 85 -6.71 -17.88 4.91
C ILE A 85 -6.89 -18.46 6.32
N MET A 86 -6.48 -17.72 7.36
CA MET A 86 -6.59 -18.18 8.74
C MET A 86 -8.04 -18.37 9.19
N ILE A 87 -8.95 -17.49 8.75
CA ILE A 87 -10.38 -17.60 9.04
C ILE A 87 -10.96 -18.84 8.35
N GLU A 88 -10.66 -19.05 7.07
CA GLU A 88 -11.15 -20.21 6.31
C GLU A 88 -10.61 -21.54 6.87
N GLU A 89 -9.33 -21.58 7.25
CA GLU A 89 -8.72 -22.73 7.93
C GLU A 89 -9.42 -23.02 9.26
N TYR A 90 -9.64 -21.98 10.08
CA TYR A 90 -10.31 -22.12 11.37
C TYR A 90 -11.75 -22.64 11.23
N VAL A 91 -12.51 -22.09 10.27
CA VAL A 91 -13.87 -22.54 9.99
C VAL A 91 -13.89 -23.98 9.49
N SER A 92 -12.90 -24.38 8.70
CA SER A 92 -12.85 -25.73 8.13
C SER A 92 -12.40 -26.78 9.16
N ALA A 93 -11.47 -26.43 10.05
CA ALA A 93 -10.85 -27.37 10.98
C ALA A 93 -11.54 -27.47 12.35
N HIS A 94 -12.10 -26.36 12.85
CA HIS A 94 -12.54 -26.27 14.25
C HIS A 94 -14.05 -26.06 14.45
N VAL A 95 -14.79 -25.69 13.41
CA VAL A 95 -16.22 -25.37 13.54
C VAL A 95 -17.06 -26.61 13.29
N THR A 96 -17.94 -26.92 14.23
CA THR A 96 -18.88 -28.04 14.09
C THR A 96 -19.99 -27.70 13.09
N LYS A 97 -20.69 -28.71 12.55
CA LYS A 97 -21.74 -28.51 11.54
C LYS A 97 -22.85 -27.57 12.00
N ASP A 98 -23.18 -27.56 13.29
CA ASP A 98 -24.24 -26.72 13.84
C ASP A 98 -23.78 -25.29 14.06
N GLU A 99 -22.56 -25.08 14.55
CA GLU A 99 -21.94 -23.74 14.64
C GLU A 99 -21.76 -23.10 13.26
N LYS A 100 -21.47 -23.90 12.23
CA LYS A 100 -21.38 -23.41 10.85
C LYS A 100 -22.73 -22.87 10.35
N LYS A 101 -23.84 -23.56 10.63
CA LYS A 101 -25.18 -23.06 10.29
C LYS A 101 -25.49 -21.76 11.01
N GLN A 102 -25.11 -21.64 12.29
CA GLN A 102 -25.28 -20.40 13.05
C GLN A 102 -24.46 -19.25 12.44
N LEU A 103 -23.22 -19.50 12.06
CA LEU A 103 -22.37 -18.55 11.36
C LEU A 103 -23.00 -18.08 10.05
N ASP A 104 -23.52 -19.01 9.24
CA ASP A 104 -24.15 -18.69 7.95
C ASP A 104 -25.38 -17.80 8.13
N ILE A 105 -26.23 -18.09 9.12
CA ILE A 105 -27.40 -17.26 9.48
C ILE A 105 -26.95 -15.85 9.89
N ILE A 106 -25.88 -15.73 10.69
CA ILE A 106 -25.36 -14.43 11.13
C ILE A 106 -24.85 -13.64 9.91
N ILE A 107 -24.11 -14.27 9.01
CA ILE A 107 -23.60 -13.63 7.79
C ILE A 107 -24.76 -13.16 6.91
N GLU A 108 -25.81 -13.96 6.74
CA GLU A 108 -27.01 -13.59 5.98
C GLU A 108 -27.74 -12.37 6.59
N LEU A 109 -27.86 -12.32 7.92
CA LEU A 109 -28.42 -11.17 8.63
C LEU A 109 -27.60 -9.90 8.45
N TYR A 110 -26.27 -9.99 8.45
CA TYR A 110 -25.41 -8.83 8.20
C TYR A 110 -25.47 -8.37 6.74
N ARG A 111 -25.58 -9.29 5.78
CA ARG A 111 -25.72 -8.95 4.35
C ARG A 111 -27.07 -8.31 4.05
N SER A 112 -28.15 -8.77 4.65
CA SER A 112 -29.49 -8.22 4.44
C SER A 112 -29.70 -6.82 5.05
N ARG A 113 -28.88 -6.44 6.05
CA ARG A 113 -28.92 -5.13 6.72
C ARG A 113 -27.98 -4.07 6.13
N GLY A 114 -27.08 -4.45 5.22
CA GLY A 114 -26.04 -3.59 4.64
C GLY A 114 -26.46 -2.94 3.33
#